data_AF-A0A1H0KKA4-F1
#
_entry.id   AF-A0A1H0KKA4-F1
#
_cell.length_a   1.000
_cell.length_b   1.000
_cell.length_c   1.000
_cell.angle_alpha   90.00
_cell.angle_beta   90.00
_cell.angle_gamma   90.00
#
_symmetry.space_group_name_H-M   'P 1'
#
loop_
_entity.id
_entity.type
_entity.pdbx_description
1 polymer ?
#
loop_
_entity_poly.entity_id
_entity_poly.type
_entity_poly.pdbx_seq_one_letter_code
_entity_poly.pdbx_strand_id
1 'polypeptide(L)'
;MPEPDLLTADEAAELLRISRRTLDGHVARGDIAYISVGLGEKRTRKRFDPADIDRFRERQRRVEAPPPATPSCRRRKEVPAVEIVDFKALLEERRAARRTAREAAQKATRRSR
;
A
#
# COMPACT_ATOMS: atom_id res chain seq x y z
N MET A 1 -27.51 -25.97 -34.26
CA MET A 1 -27.05 -25.58 -32.91
C MET A 1 -27.62 -24.22 -32.63
N PRO A 2 -28.42 -23.99 -31.56
CA PRO A 2 -28.86 -22.64 -31.27
C PRO A 2 -27.61 -21.82 -30.93
N GLU A 3 -27.44 -20.71 -31.63
CA GLU A 3 -26.41 -19.72 -31.34
C GLU A 3 -26.52 -19.33 -29.86
N PRO A 4 -25.44 -19.29 -29.07
CA PRO A 4 -25.53 -18.82 -27.70
C PRO A 4 -25.95 -17.34 -27.75
N ASP A 5 -27.17 -17.06 -27.30
CA ASP A 5 -27.70 -15.70 -27.22
C ASP A 5 -26.74 -14.86 -26.39
N LEU A 6 -26.10 -13.90 -27.06
CA LEU A 6 -25.10 -13.04 -26.45
C LEU A 6 -25.77 -12.15 -25.40
N LEU A 7 -25.34 -12.31 -24.15
CA LEU A 7 -25.92 -11.64 -23.01
C LEU A 7 -25.60 -10.14 -23.03
N THR A 8 -26.58 -9.33 -22.64
CA THR A 8 -26.37 -7.94 -22.28
C THR A 8 -25.53 -7.83 -21.00
N ALA A 9 -24.99 -6.64 -20.75
CA ALA A 9 -24.34 -6.34 -19.48
C ALA A 9 -25.28 -6.50 -18.27
N ASP A 10 -26.58 -6.24 -18.45
CA ASP A 10 -27.58 -6.40 -17.39
C ASP A 10 -27.82 -7.88 -17.09
N GLU A 11 -28.07 -8.70 -18.12
CA GLU A 11 -28.27 -10.14 -17.98
C GLU A 11 -27.03 -10.84 -17.41
N ALA A 12 -25.82 -10.46 -17.86
CA ALA A 12 -24.57 -11.00 -17.31
C ALA A 12 -24.38 -10.65 -15.83
N ALA A 13 -24.76 -9.43 -15.42
CA ALA A 13 -24.71 -9.01 -14.03
C ALA A 13 -25.73 -9.78 -13.16
N GLU A 14 -26.93 -10.02 -13.69
CA GLU A 14 -27.97 -10.82 -13.02
C GLU A 14 -27.54 -12.28 -12.84
N LEU A 15 -26.93 -12.90 -13.85
CA LEU A 15 -26.40 -14.26 -13.75
C LEU A 15 -25.31 -14.40 -12.69
N LEU A 16 -24.40 -13.42 -12.61
CA LEU A 16 -23.35 -13.38 -11.60
C LEU A 16 -23.84 -12.87 -10.24
N ARG A 17 -25.09 -12.41 -10.13
CA ARG A 17 -25.68 -11.78 -8.93
C ARG A 17 -24.83 -10.62 -8.39
N ILE A 18 -24.25 -9.82 -9.29
CA ILE A 18 -23.45 -8.64 -8.96
C ILE A 18 -24.09 -7.36 -9.51
N SER A 19 -23.66 -6.21 -8.99
CA SER A 19 -24.07 -4.93 -9.57
C SER A 19 -23.42 -4.70 -10.94
N ARG A 20 -24.10 -3.99 -11.83
CA ARG A 20 -23.55 -3.59 -13.15
C ARG A 20 -22.24 -2.81 -13.02
N ARG A 21 -22.11 -1.96 -11.99
CA ARG A 21 -20.88 -1.23 -11.70
C ARG A 21 -19.70 -2.17 -11.40
N THR A 22 -19.97 -3.27 -10.67
CA THR A 22 -18.95 -4.28 -10.37
C THR A 22 -18.54 -5.02 -11.65
N LEU A 23 -19.51 -5.40 -12.48
CA LEU A 23 -19.26 -6.03 -13.78
C LEU A 23 -18.38 -5.13 -14.67
N ASP A 24 -18.75 -3.85 -14.80
CA ASP A 24 -17.97 -2.88 -15.58
C ASP A 24 -16.54 -2.72 -15.06
N GLY A 25 -16.35 -2.78 -13.74
CA GLY A 25 -15.03 -2.78 -13.10
C GLY A 25 -14.17 -3.98 -13.49
N HIS A 26 -14.74 -5.18 -13.52
CA HIS A 26 -14.06 -6.39 -13.98
C HIS A 26 -13.72 -6.34 -15.47
N VAL A 27 -14.64 -5.83 -16.29
CA VAL A 27 -14.41 -5.63 -17.72
C VAL A 27 -13.29 -4.63 -17.97
N ALA A 28 -13.25 -3.52 -17.22
CA ALA A 28 -12.18 -2.51 -17.32
C ALA A 28 -10.81 -3.05 -16.88
N ARG A 29 -10.79 -4.01 -15.94
CA ARG A 29 -9.57 -4.73 -15.53
C ARG A 29 -9.12 -5.80 -16.52
N GLY A 30 -9.99 -6.21 -17.44
CA GLY A 30 -9.73 -7.30 -18.38
C GLY A 30 -10.00 -8.70 -17.78
N ASP A 31 -10.76 -8.78 -16.70
CA ASP A 31 -11.09 -10.06 -16.05
C ASP A 31 -12.15 -10.87 -16.85
N ILE A 32 -13.01 -10.18 -17.61
CA ILE A 32 -14.12 -10.74 -18.36
C ILE A 32 -13.99 -10.33 -19.83
N ALA A 33 -14.00 -11.31 -20.73
CA ALA A 33 -14.02 -11.06 -22.17
C ALA A 33 -15.40 -10.55 -22.60
N TYR A 34 -15.41 -9.64 -23.58
CA TYR A 34 -16.65 -9.10 -24.13
C TYR A 34 -16.51 -8.90 -25.64
N ILE A 35 -17.65 -8.97 -26.31
CA ILE A 35 -17.79 -8.68 -27.73
C ILE A 35 -18.30 -7.25 -27.86
N SER A 36 -17.53 -6.40 -28.53
CA SER A 36 -17.97 -5.06 -28.91
C SER A 36 -18.91 -5.15 -30.11
N VAL A 37 -20.18 -4.86 -29.91
CA VAL A 37 -21.21 -4.91 -30.98
C VAL A 37 -21.47 -3.53 -31.58
N GLY A 38 -21.15 -2.44 -30.86
CA GLY A 38 -21.37 -1.08 -31.33
C GLY A 38 -20.12 -0.45 -31.95
N LEU A 39 -20.31 0.34 -33.01
CA LEU A 39 -19.29 1.21 -33.63
C LEU A 39 -19.06 2.53 -32.85
N GLY A 40 -19.72 2.72 -31.72
CA GLY A 40 -19.59 3.95 -30.93
C GLY A 40 -18.26 4.03 -30.20
N GLU A 41 -17.42 5.01 -30.56
CA GLU A 41 -16.11 5.26 -29.93
C GLU A 41 -16.24 5.65 -28.44
N LYS A 42 -17.28 6.42 -28.07
CA LYS A 42 -17.45 6.93 -26.70
C LYS A 42 -18.23 5.99 -25.78
N ARG A 43 -19.16 5.20 -26.32
CA ARG A 43 -20.00 4.23 -25.58
C ARG A 43 -20.19 2.98 -26.42
N THR A 44 -19.20 2.10 -26.38
CA THR A 44 -19.26 0.80 -27.05
C THR A 44 -20.28 -0.09 -26.35
N ARG A 45 -21.27 -0.59 -27.11
CA ARG A 45 -22.18 -1.62 -26.58
C ARG A 45 -21.44 -2.94 -26.49
N LYS A 46 -21.42 -3.52 -25.29
CA LYS A 46 -20.74 -4.77 -24.98
C LYS A 46 -21.77 -5.90 -24.86
N ARG A 47 -21.39 -7.07 -25.36
CA ARG A 47 -22.12 -8.32 -25.21
C ARG A 47 -21.20 -9.39 -24.65
N PHE A 48 -21.76 -10.36 -23.96
CA PHE A 48 -21.02 -11.40 -23.25
C PHE A 48 -21.45 -12.78 -23.72
N ASP A 49 -20.47 -13.63 -23.97
CA ASP A 49 -20.72 -15.05 -24.18
C ASP A 49 -20.98 -15.71 -22.82
N PRO A 50 -22.04 -16.52 -22.66
CA PRO A 50 -22.28 -17.27 -21.42
C PRO A 50 -21.06 -18.12 -21.00
N ALA A 51 -20.29 -18.69 -21.93
CA ALA A 51 -19.09 -19.46 -21.61
C ALA A 51 -17.99 -18.61 -20.95
N ASP A 52 -17.87 -17.33 -21.33
CA ASP A 52 -16.90 -16.42 -20.71
C ASP A 52 -17.33 -16.01 -19.29
N ILE A 53 -18.63 -15.91 -19.04
CA ILE A 53 -19.19 -15.70 -17.70
C ILE A 53 -18.91 -16.90 -16.79
N ASP A 54 -19.09 -18.11 -17.30
CA ASP A 54 -18.77 -19.34 -16.56
C ASP A 54 -17.28 -19.45 -16.26
N ARG A 55 -16.41 -19.14 -17.24
CA ARG A 55 -14.95 -19.06 -17.01
C ARG A 55 -14.57 -18.05 -15.95
N PHE A 56 -15.22 -16.88 -15.94
CA PHE A 56 -15.01 -15.89 -14.89
C PHE A 56 -15.43 -16.45 -13.52
N ARG A 57 -16.58 -17.12 -13.43
CA ARG A 57 -17.07 -17.75 -12.20
C ARG A 57 -16.08 -18.79 -11.68
N GLU A 58 -15.51 -19.62 -12.55
CA GLU A 58 -14.48 -20.59 -12.18
C GLU A 58 -13.19 -19.92 -11.69
N ARG A 59 -12.74 -18.85 -12.36
CA ARG A 59 -11.54 -18.10 -11.95
C ARG A 59 -11.71 -17.39 -10.60
N GLN A 60 -12.91 -16.89 -10.31
CA GLN A 60 -13.22 -16.25 -9.04
C GLN A 60 -13.51 -17.25 -7.93
N ARG A 61 -13.78 -18.51 -8.26
CA ARG A 61 -14.03 -19.56 -7.28
C ARG A 61 -12.73 -19.86 -6.52
N ARG A 62 -12.62 -19.29 -5.32
CA ARG A 62 -11.53 -19.54 -4.39
C ARG A 62 -12.09 -20.18 -3.13
N VAL A 63 -11.36 -21.17 -2.62
CA VAL A 63 -11.58 -21.69 -1.27
C VAL A 63 -10.59 -20.96 -0.39
N GLU A 64 -11.07 -20.10 0.51
CA GLU A 64 -10.20 -19.51 1.52
C GLU A 64 -9.69 -20.63 2.43
N ALA A 65 -8.37 -20.68 2.60
CA ALA A 65 -7.81 -21.54 3.63
C ALA A 65 -8.22 -20.99 5.00
N PRO A 66 -8.51 -21.85 5.99
CA PRO A 66 -8.76 -21.39 7.34
C PRO A 66 -7.58 -20.53 7.81
N PRO A 67 -7.83 -19.43 8.53
CA PRO A 67 -6.76 -18.55 8.98
C PRO A 67 -5.76 -19.35 9.80
N PRO A 68 -4.44 -19.10 9.66
CA PRO A 68 -3.43 -19.82 10.42
C PRO A 68 -3.67 -19.62 11.92
N ALA A 69 -3.74 -20.73 12.66
CA ALA A 69 -3.85 -20.72 14.12
C ALA A 69 -2.50 -20.33 14.74
N THR A 70 -2.17 -19.04 14.73
CA THR A 70 -0.97 -18.54 15.44
C THR A 70 -1.31 -17.29 16.24
N PRO A 71 -0.95 -17.22 17.53
CA PRO A 71 -1.06 -16.00 18.29
C PRO A 71 -0.18 -14.93 17.63
N SER A 72 -0.71 -13.72 17.48
CA SER A 72 0.02 -12.55 17.02
C SER A 72 1.31 -12.39 17.82
N CYS A 73 2.44 -12.86 17.28
CA CYS A 73 3.75 -12.49 17.78
C CYS A 73 3.90 -10.99 17.47
N ARG A 74 3.57 -10.14 18.45
CA ARG A 74 3.86 -8.70 18.39
C ARG A 74 5.33 -8.55 18.05
N ARG A 75 5.60 -8.07 16.85
CA ARG A 75 6.94 -7.79 16.36
C ARG A 75 7.54 -6.72 17.27
N ARG A 76 8.40 -7.11 18.20
CA ARG A 76 9.10 -6.18 19.09
C ARG A 76 10.08 -5.41 18.21
N LYS A 77 9.86 -4.11 18.01
CA LYS A 77 10.85 -3.27 17.33
C LYS A 77 12.04 -3.14 18.27
N GLU A 78 13.17 -3.72 17.89
CA GLU A 78 14.46 -3.39 18.48
C GLU A 78 14.76 -1.95 18.08
N VAL A 79 14.77 -1.04 19.06
CA VAL A 79 15.31 0.31 18.85
C VAL A 79 16.83 0.19 18.85
N PRO A 80 17.54 0.84 17.90
CA PRO A 80 18.99 0.89 17.95
C PRO A 80 19.41 1.51 19.28
N ALA A 81 20.44 0.95 19.92
CA ALA A 81 20.99 1.51 21.16
C ALA A 81 21.51 2.92 20.87
N VAL A 82 20.80 3.94 21.36
CA VAL A 82 21.24 5.34 21.30
C VAL A 82 22.04 5.63 22.56
N GLU A 83 23.22 6.19 22.40
CA GLU A 83 24.04 6.67 23.52
C GLU A 83 23.33 7.86 24.19
N ILE A 84 22.90 7.66 25.44
CA ILE A 84 22.23 8.69 26.24
C ILE A 84 23.32 9.54 26.89
N VAL A 85 23.54 10.75 26.37
CA VAL A 85 24.49 11.71 26.95
C VAL A 85 23.80 12.58 28.00
N ASP A 86 24.41 12.72 29.19
CA ASP A 86 23.91 13.61 30.25
C ASP A 86 24.26 15.08 29.94
N PHE A 87 23.22 15.92 29.81
CA PHE A 87 23.36 17.35 29.55
C PHE A 87 24.18 18.09 30.62
N LYS A 88 24.17 17.59 31.87
CA LYS A 88 24.95 18.19 32.95
C LYS A 88 26.44 18.01 32.73
N ALA A 89 26.87 16.81 32.28
CA ALA A 89 28.26 16.52 31.98
C ALA A 89 28.81 17.43 30.87
N LEU A 90 28.05 17.57 29.76
CA LEU A 90 28.43 18.47 28.65
C LEU A 90 28.56 19.93 29.08
N LEU A 91 27.73 20.37 30.03
CA LEU A 91 27.73 21.75 30.50
C LEU A 91 28.90 22.03 31.45
N GLU A 92 29.31 21.05 32.25
CA GLU A 92 30.49 21.15 33.12
C GLU A 92 31.79 21.18 32.32
N GLU A 93 31.94 20.33 31.30
CA GLU A 93 33.08 20.34 30.38
C GLU A 93 33.23 21.71 29.70
N ARG A 94 32.12 22.27 29.19
CA ARG A 94 32.12 23.62 28.60
C ARG A 94 32.53 24.70 29.61
N ARG A 95 32.10 24.60 30.86
CA ARG A 95 32.48 25.56 31.91
C ARG A 95 33.96 25.44 32.26
N ALA A 96 34.49 24.22 32.37
CA ALA A 96 35.91 23.98 32.62
C ALA A 96 36.79 24.51 31.48
N ALA A 97 36.40 24.27 30.22
CA ALA A 97 37.08 24.80 29.04
C ALA A 97 37.09 26.35 29.02
N ARG A 98 35.99 26.99 29.42
CA ARG A 98 35.94 28.46 29.54
C ARG A 98 36.82 28.99 30.67
N ARG A 99 36.91 28.28 31.80
CA ARG A 99 37.78 28.67 32.92
C ARG A 99 39.25 28.60 32.53
N THR A 100 39.68 27.50 31.93
CA THR A 100 41.07 27.33 31.47
C THR A 100 41.46 28.36 30.40
N ALA A 101 40.57 28.63 29.44
CA ALA A 101 40.80 29.68 28.44
C ALA A 101 40.93 31.08 29.07
N ARG A 102 40.10 31.39 30.08
CA ARG A 102 40.14 32.67 30.80
C ARG A 102 41.40 32.81 31.65
N GLU A 103 41.86 31.72 32.26
CA GLU A 103 43.13 31.69 33.02
C GLU A 103 44.33 31.86 32.09
N ALA A 104 44.33 31.19 30.94
CA ALA A 104 45.36 31.35 29.90
C ALA A 104 45.42 32.82 29.39
N ALA A 105 44.27 33.45 29.14
CA ALA A 105 44.20 34.85 28.73
C ALA A 105 44.76 35.81 29.79
N GLN A 106 44.45 35.60 31.07
CA GLN A 106 44.98 36.43 32.16
C GLN A 106 46.48 36.25 32.36
N LYS A 107 47.01 35.03 32.13
CA LYS A 107 48.44 34.77 32.17
C LYS A 107 49.18 35.43 31.01
N ALA A 108 48.56 35.46 29.82
CA ALA A 108 49.11 36.14 28.65
C ALA A 108 49.22 37.66 28.87
N THR A 109 48.18 38.31 29.43
CA THR A 109 48.19 39.75 29.71
C THR A 109 49.14 40.16 30.84
N ARG A 110 49.39 39.27 31.81
CA ARG A 110 50.39 39.50 32.87
C ARG A 110 51.84 39.35 32.40
N ARG A 111 52.09 38.63 31.30
CA ARG A 111 53.44 38.38 30.76
C ARG A 111 53.91 39.49 29.80
N SER A 112 53.01 40.37 29.38
CA SER A 112 53.28 41.50 28.48
C SER A 112 53.40 42.85 29.21
N ARG A 113 53.63 42.83 30.52
CA ARG A 113 53.80 44.01 31.39
C ARG A 113 55.07 43.84 32.21
#